data_AF-A0A357B3F8-F1
#
_entry.id   AF-A0A357B3F8-F1
#
_cell.length_a   1.000
_cell.length_b   1.000
_cell.length_c   1.000
_cell.angle_alpha   90.00
_cell.angle_beta   90.00
_cell.angle_gamma   90.00
#
_symmetry.space_group_name_H-M   'P 1'
#
loop_
_entity.id
_entity.type
_entity.pdbx_description
1 polymer ?
#
loop_
_entity_poly.entity_id
_entity_poly.type
_entity_poly.pdbx_seq_one_letter_code
_entity_poly.pdbx_strand_id
1 'polypeptide(L)'
;MTSPGSGLYIEPEKLPSFGESTARRLQLSGEAPAKRTARELNAALARIGRIHSQLESKYRAASEVPGAAEWLLDNWYLVQREGRYAIEELKAAGRLRDTSDGPLLTEACGALVRSGMGEITAERIEAFITGFQTVLPLSRTELSLLVPGIKAALVKEVADICTAGPDKRDKELAAIITSLRLLGNLDLSELLERVDLT
;
A
#
# COMPACT_ATOMS: atom_id res chain seq x y z
N MET A 1 -4.56 -19.47 -13.87
CA MET A 1 -3.96 -19.72 -12.54
C MET A 1 -2.58 -19.09 -12.54
N THR A 2 -2.47 -17.85 -12.06
CA THR A 2 -1.21 -17.12 -12.01
C THR A 2 -0.76 -17.12 -10.56
N SER A 3 0.37 -17.76 -10.26
CA SER A 3 0.97 -17.69 -8.93
C SER A 3 1.28 -16.23 -8.59
N PRO A 4 0.73 -15.64 -7.50
CA PRO A 4 1.10 -14.31 -7.08
C PRO A 4 2.14 -14.46 -5.95
N GLY A 5 3.42 -14.26 -6.24
CA GLY A 5 4.42 -14.41 -5.17
C GLY A 5 5.88 -14.19 -5.49
N SER A 6 6.24 -13.61 -6.63
CA SER A 6 7.66 -13.29 -6.92
C SER A 6 7.77 -12.22 -8.01
N GLY A 7 7.30 -11.02 -7.72
CA GLY A 7 7.83 -9.84 -8.41
C GLY A 7 9.27 -9.64 -7.96
N LEU A 8 10.20 -9.38 -8.88
CA LEU A 8 11.55 -8.94 -8.51
C LEU A 8 11.46 -7.55 -7.85
N TYR A 9 12.22 -7.36 -6.77
CA TYR A 9 12.46 -6.05 -6.17
C TYR A 9 13.05 -5.10 -7.22
N ILE A 10 12.49 -3.90 -7.33
CA ILE A 10 12.95 -2.86 -8.26
C ILE A 10 13.82 -1.88 -7.49
N GLU A 11 15.10 -1.81 -7.88
CA GLU A 11 16.08 -0.88 -7.31
C GLU A 11 15.67 0.59 -7.51
N PRO A 12 16.01 1.50 -6.58
CA PRO A 12 15.62 2.91 -6.64
C PRO A 12 15.94 3.61 -7.96
N GLU A 13 17.08 3.31 -8.59
CA GLU A 13 17.52 3.95 -9.84
C GLU A 13 16.64 3.57 -11.04
N LYS A 14 15.90 2.46 -10.94
CA LYS A 14 14.97 1.98 -11.97
C LYS A 14 13.53 2.43 -11.72
N LEU A 15 13.24 2.98 -10.55
CA LEU A 15 11.88 3.41 -10.19
C LEU A 15 11.32 4.53 -11.08
N PRO A 16 12.09 5.50 -11.59
CA PRO A 16 11.55 6.49 -12.52
C PRO A 16 11.01 5.83 -13.79
N SER A 17 11.81 5.00 -14.47
CA SER A 17 11.36 4.27 -15.67
C SER A 17 10.21 3.31 -15.38
N PHE A 18 10.18 2.71 -14.19
CA PHE A 18 9.06 1.86 -13.75
C PHE A 18 7.78 2.67 -13.50
N GLY A 19 7.89 3.87 -12.91
CA GLY A 19 6.80 4.82 -12.72
C GLY A 19 6.20 5.25 -14.05
N GLU A 20 7.04 5.63 -15.01
CA GLU A 20 6.63 5.94 -16.39
C GLU A 20 5.89 4.76 -17.04
N SER A 21 6.48 3.58 -16.97
CA SER A 21 5.90 2.37 -17.56
C SER A 21 4.58 2.00 -16.90
N THR A 22 4.46 2.22 -15.59
CA THR A 22 3.21 2.01 -14.85
C THR A 22 2.14 2.97 -15.34
N ALA A 23 2.45 4.27 -15.40
CA ALA A 23 1.53 5.30 -15.89
C ALA A 23 1.06 5.03 -17.33
N ARG A 24 1.95 4.61 -18.24
CA ARG A 24 1.60 4.31 -19.65
C ARG A 24 0.58 3.18 -19.81
N ARG A 25 0.52 2.24 -18.86
CA ARG A 25 -0.41 1.11 -18.91
C ARG A 25 -1.81 1.48 -18.38
N LEU A 26 -1.91 2.51 -17.56
CA LEU A 26 -3.16 2.90 -16.93
C LEU A 26 -4.00 3.75 -17.89
N GLN A 27 -5.12 3.18 -18.33
CA GLN A 27 -6.07 3.86 -19.21
C GLN A 27 -7.17 4.49 -18.37
N LEU A 28 -7.27 5.82 -18.38
CA LEU A 28 -8.34 6.54 -17.68
C LEU A 28 -9.71 6.13 -18.22
N SER A 29 -10.63 5.80 -17.31
CA SER A 29 -11.99 5.37 -17.62
C SER A 29 -13.07 6.32 -17.08
N GLY A 30 -12.67 7.36 -16.33
CA GLY A 30 -13.56 8.37 -15.77
C GLY A 30 -13.19 8.68 -14.32
N GLU A 31 -14.22 8.83 -13.47
CA GLU A 31 -14.05 9.02 -12.03
C GLU A 31 -14.99 8.12 -11.24
N ALA A 32 -14.53 7.72 -10.06
CA ALA A 32 -15.31 6.95 -9.10
C ALA A 32 -15.26 7.57 -7.70
N PRO A 33 -16.30 7.35 -6.88
CA PRO A 33 -16.26 7.74 -5.47
C PRO A 33 -15.14 7.03 -4.72
N ALA A 34 -14.24 7.79 -4.08
CA ALA A 34 -13.11 7.26 -3.31
C ALA A 34 -13.55 6.37 -2.12
N LYS A 35 -14.79 6.56 -1.65
CA LYS A 35 -15.43 5.68 -0.66
C LYS A 35 -15.48 4.21 -1.09
N ARG A 36 -15.36 3.88 -2.39
CA ARG A 36 -15.24 2.50 -2.87
C ARG A 36 -13.93 1.87 -2.35
N THR A 37 -12.80 2.53 -2.58
CA THR A 37 -11.49 2.11 -2.06
C THR A 37 -11.48 2.00 -0.54
N ALA A 38 -12.10 2.96 0.16
CA ALA A 38 -12.22 2.92 1.62
C ALA A 38 -12.99 1.69 2.12
N ARG A 39 -14.06 1.26 1.40
CA ARG A 39 -14.83 0.04 1.74
C ARG A 39 -14.02 -1.22 1.54
N GLU A 40 -13.26 -1.31 0.44
CA GLU A 40 -12.37 -2.45 0.18
C GLU A 40 -11.29 -2.56 1.25
N LEU A 41 -10.66 -1.44 1.62
CA LEU A 41 -9.67 -1.40 2.69
C LEU A 41 -10.28 -1.80 4.04
N ASN A 42 -11.50 -1.37 4.33
CA ASN A 42 -12.20 -1.79 5.54
C ASN A 42 -12.48 -3.31 5.55
N ALA A 43 -12.82 -3.89 4.39
CA ALA A 43 -12.98 -5.34 4.25
C ALA A 43 -11.65 -6.09 4.41
N ALA A 44 -10.54 -5.53 3.93
CA ALA A 44 -9.20 -6.07 4.15
C ALA A 44 -8.82 -6.06 5.64
N LEU A 45 -9.02 -4.94 6.34
CA LEU A 45 -8.81 -4.86 7.80
C LEU A 45 -9.68 -5.86 8.57
N ALA A 46 -10.95 -6.00 8.21
CA ALA A 46 -11.84 -6.99 8.84
C ALA A 46 -11.38 -8.44 8.58
N ARG A 47 -10.73 -8.70 7.44
CA ARG A 47 -10.10 -10.00 7.15
C ARG A 47 -8.87 -10.23 8.02
N ILE A 48 -7.96 -9.25 8.08
CA ILE A 48 -6.76 -9.33 8.92
C ILE A 48 -7.15 -9.54 10.39
N GLY A 49 -8.14 -8.79 10.90
CA GLY A 49 -8.60 -8.94 12.28
C GLY A 49 -9.13 -10.33 12.61
N ARG A 50 -9.85 -10.98 11.68
CA ARG A 50 -10.29 -12.38 11.85
C ARG A 50 -9.10 -13.33 11.91
N ILE A 51 -8.12 -13.15 11.03
CA ILE A 51 -6.91 -13.98 11.00
C ILE A 51 -6.09 -13.77 12.28
N HIS A 52 -5.93 -12.52 12.73
CA HIS A 52 -5.29 -12.19 13.99
C HIS A 52 -5.96 -12.92 15.17
N SER A 53 -7.29 -12.85 15.31
CA SER A 53 -8.00 -13.56 16.38
C SER A 53 -7.83 -15.09 16.30
N GLN A 54 -7.76 -15.65 15.10
CA GLN A 54 -7.48 -17.08 14.91
C GLN A 54 -6.05 -17.44 15.33
N LEU A 55 -5.05 -16.63 14.96
CA LEU A 55 -3.65 -16.83 15.35
C LEU A 55 -3.47 -16.67 16.87
N GLU A 56 -4.08 -15.64 17.47
CA GLU A 56 -4.06 -15.41 18.91
C GLU A 56 -4.65 -16.61 19.66
N SER A 57 -5.77 -17.17 19.19
CA SER A 57 -6.34 -18.39 19.77
C SER A 57 -5.46 -19.61 19.55
N LYS A 58 -4.85 -19.76 18.38
CA LYS A 58 -4.03 -20.92 18.01
C LYS A 58 -2.71 -20.97 18.80
N TYR A 59 -2.09 -19.82 19.02
CA TYR A 59 -0.75 -19.72 19.62
C TYR A 59 -0.75 -19.29 21.09
N ARG A 60 -1.92 -19.10 21.72
CA ARG A 60 -2.06 -18.67 23.13
C ARG A 60 -1.19 -19.45 24.13
N ALA A 61 -1.06 -20.76 23.94
CA ALA A 61 -0.29 -21.66 24.81
C ALA A 61 0.93 -22.26 24.11
N ALA A 62 1.29 -21.74 22.93
CA ALA A 62 2.46 -22.22 22.19
C ALA A 62 3.73 -21.60 22.78
N SER A 63 4.78 -22.41 22.93
CA SER A 63 6.10 -21.92 23.35
C SER A 63 6.83 -21.17 22.23
N GLU A 64 6.45 -21.39 20.97
CA GLU A 64 7.01 -20.73 19.80
C GLU A 64 5.90 -20.37 18.81
N VAL A 65 6.03 -19.19 18.20
CA VAL A 65 5.12 -18.68 17.16
C VAL A 65 5.92 -18.54 15.86
N PRO A 66 5.42 -19.01 14.71
CA PRO A 66 6.08 -18.78 13.44
C PRO A 66 6.29 -17.27 13.19
N GLY A 67 7.47 -16.87 12.71
CA GLY A 67 7.87 -15.46 12.67
C GLY A 67 6.89 -14.53 11.96
N ALA A 68 6.23 -14.97 10.89
CA ALA A 68 5.24 -14.15 10.21
C ALA A 68 3.89 -14.03 10.98
N ALA A 69 3.53 -15.02 11.80
CA ALA A 69 2.40 -14.89 12.72
C ALA A 69 2.75 -13.96 13.90
N GLU A 70 3.98 -14.03 14.40
CA GLU A 70 4.52 -13.14 15.44
C GLU A 70 4.47 -11.67 15.00
N TRP A 71 4.96 -11.37 13.79
CA TRP A 71 4.88 -10.01 13.23
C TRP A 71 3.45 -9.45 13.22
N LEU A 72 2.46 -10.25 12.82
CA LEU A 72 1.07 -9.77 12.81
C LEU A 72 0.51 -9.58 14.21
N LEU A 73 0.75 -10.52 15.13
CA LEU A 73 0.28 -10.45 16.52
C LEU A 73 0.84 -9.19 17.21
N ASP A 74 2.14 -8.95 17.07
CA ASP A 74 2.81 -7.83 17.74
C ASP A 74 2.47 -6.47 17.14
N ASN A 75 2.14 -6.43 15.84
CA ASN A 75 1.95 -5.18 15.10
C ASN A 75 0.51 -4.93 14.64
N TRP A 76 -0.45 -5.74 15.09
CA TRP A 76 -1.85 -5.60 14.68
C TRP A 76 -2.42 -4.21 14.96
N TYR A 77 -2.12 -3.63 16.12
CA TYR A 77 -2.56 -2.27 16.45
C TYR A 77 -2.05 -1.23 15.44
N LEU A 78 -0.78 -1.33 15.02
CA LEU A 78 -0.21 -0.44 14.02
C LEU A 78 -0.95 -0.59 12.67
N VAL A 79 -1.10 -1.82 12.18
CA VAL A 79 -1.81 -2.11 10.92
C VAL A 79 -3.24 -1.56 10.95
N GLN A 80 -3.94 -1.78 12.06
CA GLN A 80 -5.29 -1.27 12.25
C GLN A 80 -5.33 0.26 12.29
N ARG A 81 -4.44 0.91 13.05
CA ARG A 81 -4.38 2.37 13.19
C ARG A 81 -4.11 3.04 11.85
N GLU A 82 -3.08 2.61 11.13
CA GLU A 82 -2.70 3.18 9.84
C GLU A 82 -3.74 2.91 8.76
N GLY A 83 -4.35 1.72 8.76
CA GLY A 83 -5.45 1.40 7.86
C GLY A 83 -6.69 2.25 8.11
N ARG A 84 -7.07 2.48 9.37
CA ARG A 84 -8.21 3.35 9.73
C ARG A 84 -7.95 4.80 9.35
N TYR A 85 -6.74 5.30 9.56
CA TYR A 85 -6.33 6.61 9.07
C TYR A 85 -6.55 6.74 7.56
N ALA A 86 -6.03 5.79 6.77
CA ALA A 86 -6.20 5.80 5.32
C ALA A 86 -7.67 5.72 4.88
N ILE A 87 -8.51 4.96 5.59
CA ILE A 87 -9.96 4.88 5.33
C ILE A 87 -10.62 6.25 5.46
N GLU A 88 -10.33 7.01 6.51
CA GLU A 88 -10.97 8.31 6.74
C GLU A 88 -10.54 9.34 5.69
N GLU A 89 -9.26 9.40 5.34
CA GLU A 89 -8.75 10.28 4.27
C GLU A 89 -9.39 9.95 2.91
N LEU A 90 -9.49 8.66 2.57
CA LEU A 90 -10.13 8.22 1.33
C LEU A 90 -11.65 8.50 1.30
N LYS A 91 -12.34 8.54 2.45
CA LYS A 91 -13.75 8.95 2.51
C LYS A 91 -13.91 10.45 2.26
N ALA A 92 -12.98 11.26 2.77
CA ALA A 92 -12.98 12.71 2.63
C ALA A 92 -12.64 13.18 1.20
N ALA A 93 -11.92 12.35 0.43
CA ALA A 93 -11.45 12.65 -0.92
C ALA A 93 -12.53 12.90 -1.99
N GLY A 94 -13.80 12.56 -1.73
CA GLY A 94 -14.88 12.73 -2.70
C GLY A 94 -14.77 11.77 -3.90
N ARG A 95 -14.37 12.28 -5.06
CA ARG A 95 -14.23 11.54 -6.32
C ARG A 95 -12.79 11.59 -6.80
N LEU A 96 -12.30 10.45 -7.28
CA LEU A 96 -10.94 10.31 -7.82
C LEU A 96 -11.02 9.67 -9.21
N ARG A 97 -9.98 9.89 -10.01
CA ARG A 97 -9.92 9.32 -11.36
C ARG A 97 -9.84 7.79 -11.28
N ASP A 98 -10.53 7.15 -12.19
CA ASP A 98 -10.62 5.70 -12.34
C ASP A 98 -9.90 5.26 -13.61
N THR A 99 -9.45 4.01 -13.63
CA THR A 99 -8.83 3.37 -14.79
C THR A 99 -9.63 2.14 -15.20
N SER A 100 -9.24 1.44 -16.27
CA SER A 100 -9.80 0.13 -16.60
C SER A 100 -9.60 -0.91 -15.49
N ASP A 101 -8.54 -0.75 -14.68
CA ASP A 101 -8.07 -1.74 -13.72
C ASP A 101 -8.55 -1.42 -12.29
N GLY A 102 -8.93 -0.17 -12.04
CA GLY A 102 -9.36 0.34 -10.74
C GLY A 102 -8.96 1.81 -10.52
N PRO A 103 -9.21 2.36 -9.32
CA PRO A 103 -8.93 3.77 -9.05
C PRO A 103 -7.45 4.11 -9.29
N LEU A 104 -7.17 5.18 -10.03
CA LEU A 104 -5.83 5.54 -10.49
C LEU A 104 -4.80 5.57 -9.34
N LEU A 105 -5.15 6.26 -8.26
CA LEU A 105 -4.30 6.36 -7.06
C LEU A 105 -4.05 4.98 -6.42
N THR A 106 -5.06 4.11 -6.41
CA THR A 106 -4.92 2.76 -5.83
C THR A 106 -3.96 1.91 -6.67
N GLU A 107 -4.06 2.00 -8.00
CA GLU A 107 -3.14 1.28 -8.90
C GLU A 107 -1.70 1.80 -8.81
N ALA A 108 -1.52 3.13 -8.77
CA ALA A 108 -0.21 3.74 -8.62
C ALA A 108 0.47 3.36 -7.28
N CYS A 109 -0.22 3.53 -6.15
CA CYS A 109 0.30 3.16 -4.83
C CYS A 109 0.54 1.65 -4.70
N GLY A 110 -0.36 0.82 -5.26
CA GLY A 110 -0.18 -0.62 -5.29
C GLY A 110 1.04 -1.05 -6.09
N ALA A 111 1.28 -0.44 -7.26
CA ALA A 111 2.46 -0.71 -8.08
C ALA A 111 3.76 -0.34 -7.35
N LEU A 112 3.81 0.81 -6.67
CA LEU A 112 4.95 1.23 -5.86
C LEU A 112 5.22 0.26 -4.70
N VAL A 113 4.19 -0.13 -3.95
CA VAL A 113 4.35 -1.08 -2.83
C VAL A 113 4.85 -2.44 -3.32
N ARG A 114 4.27 -2.97 -4.41
CA ARG A 114 4.67 -4.25 -4.97
C ARG A 114 6.08 -4.24 -5.55
N SER A 115 6.52 -3.12 -6.13
CA SER A 115 7.88 -3.00 -6.67
C SER A 115 8.96 -3.03 -5.58
N GLY A 116 8.62 -2.62 -4.36
CA GLY A 116 9.49 -2.68 -3.19
C GLY A 116 9.28 -3.92 -2.31
N MET A 117 8.40 -4.85 -2.69
CA MET A 117 8.01 -5.98 -1.83
C MET A 117 7.64 -5.50 -0.41
N GLY A 118 6.81 -4.45 -0.33
CA GLY A 118 6.39 -3.84 0.94
C GLY A 118 7.35 -2.78 1.50
N GLU A 119 8.56 -2.65 0.98
CA GLU A 119 9.49 -1.60 1.37
C GLU A 119 9.16 -0.26 0.72
N ILE A 120 9.03 0.77 1.56
CA ILE A 120 8.79 2.15 1.19
C ILE A 120 9.80 3.04 1.91
N THR A 121 10.41 3.94 1.16
CA THR A 121 11.26 5.03 1.64
C THR A 121 10.87 6.34 0.94
N ALA A 122 11.29 7.49 1.47
CA ALA A 122 11.07 8.78 0.80
C ALA A 122 11.66 8.79 -0.62
N GLU A 123 12.89 8.27 -0.77
CA GLU A 123 13.57 8.12 -2.07
C GLU A 123 12.78 7.25 -3.05
N ARG A 124 12.24 6.10 -2.60
CA ARG A 124 11.43 5.23 -3.47
C ARG A 124 10.15 5.93 -3.93
N ILE A 125 9.48 6.64 -3.03
CA ILE A 125 8.27 7.41 -3.37
C ILE A 125 8.62 8.47 -4.42
N GLU A 126 9.68 9.24 -4.15
CA GLU A 126 10.12 10.32 -5.03
C GLU A 126 10.48 9.82 -6.42
N ALA A 127 11.34 8.81 -6.51
CA ALA A 127 11.83 8.28 -7.77
C ALA A 127 10.67 7.73 -8.62
N PHE A 128 9.74 6.99 -8.00
CA PHE A 128 8.57 6.45 -8.69
C PHE A 128 7.62 7.56 -9.16
N ILE A 129 7.27 8.50 -8.27
CA ILE A 129 6.31 9.56 -8.61
C ILE A 129 6.89 10.51 -9.65
N THR A 130 8.19 10.82 -9.59
CA THR A 130 8.86 11.63 -10.62
C THR A 130 8.64 11.04 -12.01
N GLY A 131 8.88 9.73 -12.19
CA GLY A 131 8.63 9.07 -13.46
C GLY A 131 7.14 8.98 -13.81
N PHE A 132 6.28 8.67 -12.85
CA PHE A 132 4.83 8.57 -13.09
C PHE A 132 4.24 9.90 -13.59
N GLN A 133 4.66 11.01 -13.00
CA GLN A 133 4.20 12.37 -13.31
C GLN A 133 4.56 12.82 -14.74
N THR A 134 5.57 12.24 -15.39
CA THR A 134 5.92 12.62 -16.79
C THR A 134 4.90 12.11 -17.82
N VAL A 135 4.08 11.11 -17.45
CA VAL A 135 3.14 10.44 -18.36
C VAL A 135 1.69 10.69 -17.95
N LEU A 136 1.37 10.47 -16.67
CA LEU A 136 0.01 10.58 -16.16
C LEU A 136 0.02 11.38 -14.84
N PRO A 137 0.13 12.72 -14.90
CA PRO A 137 0.23 13.55 -13.72
C PRO A 137 -0.90 13.32 -12.74
N LEU A 138 -0.58 13.08 -11.47
CA LEU A 138 -1.56 13.05 -10.38
C LEU A 138 -1.99 14.49 -10.07
N SER A 139 -3.31 14.70 -9.91
CA SER A 139 -3.84 15.99 -9.46
C SER A 139 -3.41 16.29 -8.04
N ARG A 140 -3.49 17.56 -7.63
CA ARG A 140 -3.22 17.98 -6.24
C ARG A 140 -3.99 17.17 -5.19
N THR A 141 -5.24 16.81 -5.46
CA THR A 141 -6.06 15.97 -4.57
C THR A 141 -5.53 14.53 -4.49
N GLU A 142 -5.01 13.95 -5.58
CA GLU A 142 -4.44 12.61 -5.56
C GLU A 142 -3.05 12.61 -4.90
N LEU A 143 -2.26 13.67 -5.13
CA LEU A 143 -0.97 13.88 -4.48
C LEU A 143 -1.12 14.04 -2.96
N SER A 144 -2.11 14.80 -2.48
CA SER A 144 -2.37 14.91 -1.04
C SER A 144 -2.79 13.58 -0.38
N LEU A 145 -3.31 12.64 -1.18
CA LEU A 145 -3.71 11.31 -0.74
C LEU A 145 -2.62 10.24 -0.94
N LEU A 146 -1.40 10.62 -1.34
CA LEU A 146 -0.34 9.67 -1.61
C LEU A 146 0.03 8.83 -0.38
N VAL A 147 0.24 9.47 0.78
CA VAL A 147 0.53 8.76 2.04
C VAL A 147 -0.63 7.84 2.46
N PRO A 148 -1.90 8.30 2.52
CA PRO A 148 -3.06 7.43 2.72
C PRO A 148 -3.14 6.26 1.72
N GLY A 149 -2.88 6.52 0.44
CA GLY A 149 -2.92 5.52 -0.62
C GLY A 149 -1.86 4.44 -0.47
N ILE A 150 -0.63 4.81 -0.10
CA ILE A 150 0.45 3.86 0.17
C ILE A 150 0.13 3.03 1.43
N LYS A 151 -0.36 3.65 2.51
CA LYS A 151 -0.82 2.91 3.71
C LYS A 151 -1.93 1.91 3.35
N ALA A 152 -2.90 2.32 2.52
CA ALA A 152 -3.95 1.44 2.04
C ALA A 152 -3.41 0.24 1.26
N ALA A 153 -2.45 0.46 0.36
CA ALA A 153 -1.81 -0.60 -0.41
C ALA A 153 -1.02 -1.57 0.48
N LEU A 154 -0.24 -1.07 1.43
CA LEU A 154 0.49 -1.89 2.41
C LEU A 154 -0.46 -2.77 3.25
N VAL A 155 -1.57 -2.22 3.73
CA VAL A 155 -2.58 -2.99 4.49
C VAL A 155 -3.24 -4.05 3.62
N LYS A 156 -3.50 -3.77 2.34
CA LYS A 156 -4.00 -4.78 1.39
C LYS A 156 -2.98 -5.92 1.21
N GLU A 157 -1.68 -5.62 1.08
CA GLU A 157 -0.63 -6.65 1.05
C GLU A 157 -0.57 -7.49 2.34
N VAL A 158 -0.73 -6.88 3.52
CA VAL A 158 -0.86 -7.65 4.77
C VAL A 158 -2.04 -8.62 4.69
N ALA A 159 -3.20 -8.18 4.20
CA ALA A 159 -4.37 -9.05 4.06
C ALA A 159 -4.11 -10.23 3.12
N ASP A 160 -3.39 -10.00 2.03
CA ASP A 160 -3.05 -11.03 1.04
C ASP A 160 -2.01 -12.02 1.59
N ILE A 161 -0.96 -11.54 2.27
CA ILE A 161 0.01 -12.37 3.00
C ILE A 161 -0.70 -13.25 4.03
N CYS A 162 -1.56 -12.65 4.85
CA CYS A 162 -2.29 -13.36 5.89
C CYS A 162 -3.21 -14.44 5.32
N THR A 163 -3.84 -14.17 4.17
CA THR A 163 -4.75 -15.11 3.49
C THR A 163 -4.00 -16.27 2.85
N ALA A 164 -2.81 -16.02 2.28
CA ALA A 164 -1.99 -17.04 1.62
C ALA A 164 -1.32 -18.02 2.60
N GLY A 165 -1.34 -17.73 3.90
CA GLY A 165 -0.56 -18.43 4.92
C GLY A 165 0.76 -17.70 5.14
N PRO A 166 0.97 -17.11 6.34
CA PRO A 166 2.08 -16.20 6.58
C PRO A 166 3.46 -16.89 6.60
N ASP A 167 3.50 -18.22 6.71
CA ASP A 167 4.66 -19.06 7.07
C ASP A 167 5.93 -18.93 6.18
N LYS A 168 5.89 -18.14 5.09
CA LYS A 168 7.04 -17.90 4.20
C LYS A 168 7.23 -16.44 3.72
N ARG A 169 6.48 -15.47 4.27
CA ARG A 169 6.55 -14.05 3.87
C ARG A 169 6.91 -13.14 5.06
N ASP A 170 7.75 -13.64 5.97
CA ASP A 170 8.24 -12.95 7.16
C ASP A 170 8.98 -11.65 6.82
N LYS A 171 9.92 -11.70 5.87
CA LYS A 171 10.71 -10.53 5.44
C LYS A 171 9.83 -9.44 4.84
N GLU A 172 8.85 -9.84 4.04
CA GLU A 172 7.92 -8.91 3.41
C GLU A 172 6.99 -8.27 4.43
N LEU A 173 6.49 -9.06 5.39
CA LEU A 173 5.69 -8.51 6.49
C LEU A 173 6.51 -7.54 7.35
N ALA A 174 7.77 -7.88 7.66
CA ALA A 174 8.69 -6.99 8.37
C ALA A 174 8.95 -5.67 7.61
N ALA A 175 9.13 -5.74 6.29
CA ALA A 175 9.27 -4.56 5.43
C ALA A 175 8.00 -3.70 5.46
N ILE A 176 6.81 -4.31 5.34
CA ILE A 176 5.54 -3.60 5.42
C ILE A 176 5.37 -2.90 6.79
N ILE A 177 5.66 -3.59 7.90
CA ILE A 177 5.58 -3.01 9.24
C ILE A 177 6.53 -1.83 9.38
N THR A 178 7.77 -1.95 8.88
CA THR A 178 8.75 -0.87 8.89
C THR A 178 8.28 0.33 8.07
N SER A 179 7.75 0.09 6.88
CA SER A 179 7.15 1.12 6.00
C SER A 179 5.97 1.83 6.64
N LEU A 180 5.08 1.10 7.33
CA LEU A 180 3.95 1.70 8.05
C LEU A 180 4.42 2.61 9.19
N ARG A 181 5.48 2.22 9.93
CA ARG A 181 6.10 3.07 10.97
C ARG A 181 6.70 4.33 10.38
N LEU A 182 7.41 4.23 9.26
CA LEU A 182 7.97 5.38 8.54
C LEU A 182 6.85 6.36 8.15
N LEU A 183 5.81 5.86 7.46
CA LEU A 183 4.70 6.67 6.96
C LEU A 183 3.82 7.28 8.07
N GLY A 184 3.95 6.79 9.31
CA GLY A 184 3.32 7.42 10.48
C GLY A 184 3.96 8.76 10.85
N ASN A 185 5.21 8.98 10.47
CA ASN A 185 6.01 10.16 10.83
C ASN A 185 6.56 10.92 9.62
N LEU A 186 6.30 10.44 8.41
CA LEU A 186 6.89 11.00 7.20
C LEU A 186 6.16 12.28 6.79
N ASP A 187 6.91 13.38 6.72
CA ASP A 187 6.47 14.61 6.06
C ASP A 187 6.92 14.56 4.59
N LEU A 188 5.95 14.61 3.68
CA LEU A 188 6.19 14.63 2.24
C LEU A 188 5.92 16.01 1.61
N SER A 189 5.72 17.06 2.39
CA SER A 189 5.31 18.37 1.88
C SER A 189 6.28 18.90 0.81
N GLU A 190 7.59 18.89 1.08
CA GLU A 190 8.62 19.32 0.13
C GLU A 190 8.68 18.43 -1.14
N LEU A 191 8.43 17.13 -1.00
CA LEU A 191 8.38 16.21 -2.14
C LEU A 191 7.17 16.54 -3.02
N LEU A 192 6.00 16.69 -2.40
CA LEU A 192 4.75 16.97 -3.10
C LEU A 192 4.82 18.30 -3.86
N GLU A 193 5.41 19.33 -3.27
CA GLU A 193 5.62 20.63 -3.95
C GLU A 193 6.50 20.52 -5.19
N ARG A 194 7.54 19.66 -5.17
CA ARG A 194 8.47 19.50 -6.29
C ARG A 194 7.90 18.68 -7.45
N VAL A 195 7.00 17.74 -7.16
CA VAL A 195 6.40 16.85 -8.16
C VAL A 195 5.01 17.30 -8.61
N ASP A 196 4.46 18.35 -8.00
CA ASP A 196 3.22 18.97 -8.46
C ASP A 196 3.48 19.71 -9.78
N LEU A 197 2.79 19.29 -10.84
CA LEU A 197 2.88 19.86 -12.19
C LEU A 197 1.65 20.72 -12.54
N THR A 198 0.76 20.98 -11.57
CA THR A 198 -0.48 21.75 -11.75
C THR A 198 -0.38 23.18 -11.25
#